data_AF-A0A4Q5YZ71-F1
#
_entry.id   AF-A0A4Q5YZ71-F1
#
_cell.length_a   1.000
_cell.length_b   1.000
_cell.length_c   1.000
_cell.angle_alpha   90.00
_cell.angle_beta   90.00
_cell.angle_gamma   90.00
#
_symmetry.space_group_name_H-M   'P 1'
#
loop_
_entity.id
_entity.type
_entity.pdbx_description
1 polymer ?
#
loop_
_entity_poly.entity_id
_entity_poly.type
_entity_poly.pdbx_seq_one_letter_code
_entity_poly.pdbx_strand_id
1 'polypeptide(L)' 'AVKAALAKDYSIDESRLQTDGKGETVPVGDNKTKEGKAQNRRVDFIKI' A
#
# COMPACT_ATOMS: atom_id res chain seq x y z
N ALA A 1 6.63 -6.95 2.73
CA ALA A 1 5.55 -7.64 3.47
C ALA A 1 4.39 -8.04 2.57
N VAL A 2 3.60 -7.11 2.01
CA VAL A 2 2.42 -7.45 1.19
C VAL A 2 2.77 -8.18 -0.11
N LYS A 3 3.77 -7.72 -0.87
CA LYS A 3 4.24 -8.41 -2.09
C LYS A 3 4.62 -9.87 -1.83
N ALA A 4 5.36 -10.12 -0.75
CA ALA A 4 5.79 -11.47 -0.38
C ALA A 4 4.61 -12.38 -0.01
N ALA A 5 3.58 -11.86 0.67
CA ALA A 5 2.36 -12.63 0.97
C ALA A 5 1.59 -12.98 -0.32
N LEU A 6 1.47 -12.04 -1.27
CA LEU A 6 0.82 -12.30 -2.56
C LEU A 6 1.56 -13.34 -3.41
N ALA A 7 2.89 -13.29 -3.42
CA ALA A 7 3.70 -14.28 -4.12
C ALA A 7 3.61 -15.66 -3.45
N LYS A 8 3.67 -15.71 -2.12
CA LYS A 8 3.70 -16.96 -1.35
C LYS A 8 2.35 -17.66 -1.26
N ASP A 9 1.29 -16.91 -0.96
CA ASP A 9 -0.03 -17.49 -0.65
C ASP A 9 -0.91 -17.63 -1.89
N TYR A 10 -0.64 -16.83 -2.93
CA TYR A 10 -1.45 -16.79 -4.16
C TYR A 10 -0.65 -17.08 -5.44
N SER A 11 0.63 -17.46 -5.33
CA SER A 11 1.51 -17.78 -6.47
C SER A 11 1.53 -16.68 -7.55
N ILE A 12 1.37 -15.42 -7.14
CA ILE A 12 1.45 -14.28 -8.07
C ILE A 12 2.92 -14.02 -8.40
N ASP A 13 3.22 -14.03 -9.69
CA ASP A 13 4.58 -13.76 -10.18
C ASP A 13 5.08 -12.38 -9.73
N GLU A 14 6.24 -12.36 -9.06
CA GLU A 14 6.80 -11.15 -8.48
C GLU A 14 7.22 -10.10 -9.51
N SER A 15 7.47 -10.48 -10.76
CA SER A 15 7.78 -9.54 -11.85
C SER A 15 6.57 -8.70 -12.25
N ARG A 16 5.35 -9.18 -11.94
CA ARG A 16 4.10 -8.45 -12.19
C ARG A 16 3.73 -7.49 -11.06
N LEU A 17 4.50 -7.45 -9.98
CA LEU A 17 4.23 -6.68 -8.78
C LEU A 17 5.31 -5.63 -8.54
N GLN A 18 4.95 -4.36 -8.70
CA GLN A 18 5.77 -3.22 -8.29
C GLN A 18 5.26 -2.68 -6.95
N THR A 19 6.17 -2.43 -6.01
CA THR A 19 5.86 -1.83 -4.71
C THR A 19 6.51 -0.46 -4.62
N ASP A 20 5.73 0.54 -4.23
CA ASP A 20 6.24 1.89 -3.99
C ASP A 20 5.80 2.39 -2.60
N GLY A 21 6.78 2.86 -1.81
CA GLY A 21 6.57 3.28 -0.43
C GLY A 21 6.33 4.79 -0.36
N LYS A 22 5.07 5.23 -0.49
CA LYS A 22 4.72 6.65 -0.52
C LYS A 22 4.82 7.40 0.83
N GLY A 23 5.01 6.70 1.95
CA GLY A 23 5.09 7.34 3.27
C GLY A 23 3.91 8.29 3.53
N GLU A 24 4.19 9.49 4.03
CA GLU A 24 3.19 10.53 4.32
C GLU A 24 2.97 11.52 3.16
N THR A 25 3.60 11.30 2.00
CA THR A 25 3.59 12.30 0.91
C THR A 25 2.30 12.32 0.10
N VAL A 26 1.41 11.35 0.31
CA VAL A 26 0.10 11.26 -0.38
C VAL A 26 -1.03 11.02 0.63
N PRO A 27 -1.35 12.03 1.46
CA PRO A 27 -2.44 11.92 2.42
C PRO A 27 -3.80 12.00 1.70
N VAL A 28 -4.76 11.18 2.13
CA VAL A 28 -6.18 11.27 1.74
C VAL A 28 -7.02 11.93 2.83
N GLY A 29 -6.58 11.84 4.07
CA GLY A 29 -7.19 12.49 5.23
C GLY A 29 -6.23 13.45 5.92
N ASP A 30 -6.76 14.26 6.82
CA ASP A 30 -5.96 15.21 7.61
C ASP A 30 -4.98 14.46 8.53
N ASN A 31 -3.67 14.71 8.35
CA ASN A 31 -2.62 14.16 9.20
C ASN A 31 -2.67 14.69 10.65
N LYS A 32 -3.50 15.67 10.97
CA LYS A 32 -3.65 16.19 12.34
C LYS A 32 -4.68 15.44 13.17
N THR A 33 -5.62 14.72 12.54
CA THR A 33 -6.65 13.96 13.25
C THR A 33 -6.25 12.48 13.38
N LYS A 34 -6.77 11.79 14.39
CA LYS A 34 -6.49 10.35 14.56
C LYS A 34 -7.11 9.54 13.42
N GLU A 35 -8.29 9.98 12.99
CA GLU A 35 -9.09 9.38 11.94
C GLU A 35 -8.38 9.54 10.58
N GLY A 36 -7.90 10.74 10.26
CA GLY A 36 -7.18 10.99 9.01
C GLY A 36 -5.85 10.25 8.94
N LYS A 37 -5.09 10.17 10.05
CA LYS A 37 -3.90 9.29 10.12
C LYS A 37 -4.24 7.82 9.90
N ALA A 38 -5.37 7.34 10.43
CA ALA A 38 -5.81 5.96 10.21
C ALA A 38 -6.15 5.69 8.75
N GLN A 39 -6.83 6.64 8.08
CA GLN A 39 -7.13 6.57 6.64
C GLN A 39 -5.86 6.60 5.77
N ASN A 40 -4.83 7.34 6.18
CA ASN A 40 -3.58 7.47 5.43
C ASN A 40 -2.70 6.21 5.48
N ARG A 41 -2.85 5.35 6.50
CA ARG A 41 -2.13 4.06 6.60
C ARG A 41 -2.83 2.98 5.78
N ARG A 42 -2.82 3.11 4.45
CA ARG A 42 -3.44 2.14 3.52
C ARG A 42 -2.45 1.64 2.48
N VAL A 43 -2.84 0.56 1.81
CA VAL A 43 -2.15 0.01 0.64
C VAL A 43 -3.10 0.14 -0.54
N ASP A 44 -2.65 0.79 -1.61
CA ASP A 44 -3.40 0.92 -2.85
C ASP A 44 -2.86 -0.06 -3.90
N PHE A 45 -3.76 -0.70 -4.64
CA PHE A 45 -3.43 -1.55 -5.78
C PHE A 45 -3.75 -0.81 -7.07
N ILE A 46 -2.72 -0.45 -7.84
CA ILE A 46 -2.86 0.26 -9.10
C ILE A 46 -2.51 -0.71 -10.23
N LYS A 47 -3.40 -0.84 -11.21
CA LYS A 47 -3.14 -1.59 -12.44
C LYS A 47 -2.31 -0.72 -13.38
N ILE A 48 -1.18 -1.24 -13.84
CA ILE A 48 -0.27 -0.62 -14.80
C ILE A 48 -0.47 -1.28 -16.17
#